data_AF-A0A842CTP7-F1
#
_entry.id   AF-A0A842CTP7-F1
#
_cell.length_a   1.000
_cell.length_b   1.000
_cell.length_c   1.000
_cell.angle_alpha   90.00
_cell.angle_beta   90.00
_cell.angle_gamma   90.00
#
_symmetry.space_group_name_H-M   'P 1'
#
loop_
_entity.id
_entity.type
_entity.pdbx_description
1 polymer ?
#
loop_
_entity_poly.entity_id
_entity_poly.type
_entity_poly.pdbx_seq_one_letter_code
_entity_poly.pdbx_strand_id
1 'polypeptide(L)'
;GGTFTGDVKQIKLVVEGDKGGEYTGGTVNTNGTFQFDATGKIHNSYDKVTVEAYNAADKKVDSKVVSLINGDGAGSITTDDYILGQSRYIEGAVSGNVSRIRLQVDGTEYAGGSLTNGRISFYAMDKIRTTTAKVILVAYDRRGNKIDQQNVKVRPLHTGSVAPNEFVLYQDSYVTGN
;
A
#
# COMPACT_ATOMS: atom_id res chain seq x y z
N GLY A 1 -11.41 -14.85 14.52
CA GLY A 1 -12.25 -15.73 15.37
C GLY A 1 -11.94 -15.45 16.83
N GLY A 2 -12.70 -16.04 17.74
CA GLY A 2 -12.48 -15.93 19.18
C GLY A 2 -12.92 -17.21 19.90
N THR A 3 -12.85 -17.20 21.22
CA THR A 3 -13.28 -18.32 22.08
C THR A 3 -14.42 -17.91 22.99
N PHE A 4 -15.18 -18.89 23.46
CA PHE A 4 -16.24 -18.72 24.44
C PHE A 4 -16.29 -19.93 25.39
N THR A 5 -16.96 -19.76 26.52
CA THR A 5 -17.32 -20.82 27.45
C THR A 5 -18.83 -20.75 27.73
N GLY A 6 -19.37 -21.80 28.36
CA GLY A 6 -20.80 -21.84 28.69
C GLY A 6 -21.70 -22.11 27.48
N ASP A 7 -22.96 -21.68 27.58
CA ASP A 7 -24.08 -22.05 26.72
C ASP A 7 -24.33 -21.09 25.53
N VAL A 8 -23.26 -20.55 24.94
CA VAL A 8 -23.37 -19.65 23.78
C VAL A 8 -23.87 -20.43 22.55
N LYS A 9 -24.90 -19.88 21.88
CA LYS A 9 -25.49 -20.43 20.65
C LYS A 9 -25.45 -19.46 19.48
N GLN A 10 -25.42 -18.17 19.75
CA GLN A 10 -25.39 -17.14 18.73
C GLN A 10 -24.42 -16.03 19.11
N ILE A 11 -23.78 -15.47 18.10
CA ILE A 11 -22.99 -14.25 18.18
C ILE A 11 -23.65 -13.17 17.31
N LYS A 12 -23.69 -11.95 17.84
CA LYS A 12 -23.95 -10.73 17.06
C LYS A 12 -22.74 -9.82 17.10
N LEU A 13 -22.50 -9.12 15.99
CA LEU A 13 -21.55 -8.02 15.93
C LEU A 13 -22.34 -6.71 15.94
N VAL A 14 -22.06 -5.84 16.91
CA VAL A 14 -22.64 -4.50 16.99
C VAL A 14 -21.54 -3.50 16.67
N VAL A 15 -21.77 -2.65 15.67
CA VAL A 15 -20.84 -1.58 15.27
C VAL A 15 -21.54 -0.26 15.54
N GLU A 16 -21.01 0.57 16.42
CA GLU A 16 -21.52 1.92 16.71
C GLU A 16 -20.64 2.94 15.94
N GLY A 17 -21.20 3.61 14.94
CA GLY A 17 -20.52 4.59 14.08
C GLY A 17 -21.41 5.08 12.92
N ASP A 18 -20.90 5.98 12.05
CA ASP A 18 -21.67 6.62 10.96
C ASP A 18 -22.33 5.62 9.98
N LYS A 19 -21.77 4.41 9.89
CA LYS A 19 -22.29 3.28 9.10
C LYS A 19 -22.46 2.01 9.96
N GLY A 20 -22.71 2.21 11.24
CA GLY A 20 -22.88 1.17 12.23
C GLY A 20 -24.17 0.38 12.07
N GLY A 21 -24.26 -0.76 12.76
CA GLY A 21 -25.43 -1.62 12.76
C GLY A 21 -25.25 -2.85 13.64
N GLU A 22 -26.36 -3.56 13.85
CA GLU A 22 -26.34 -4.91 14.42
C GLU A 22 -26.31 -5.95 13.30
N TYR A 23 -25.36 -6.87 13.37
CA TYR A 23 -25.17 -7.90 12.37
C TYR A 23 -25.27 -9.26 13.03
N THR A 24 -26.18 -10.09 12.51
CA THR A 24 -26.30 -11.51 12.85
C THR A 24 -25.50 -12.36 11.87
N GLY A 25 -24.95 -13.47 12.32
CA GLY A 25 -24.25 -14.43 11.46
C GLY A 25 -23.05 -15.06 12.16
N GLY A 26 -22.14 -15.57 11.35
CA GLY A 26 -20.97 -16.29 11.85
C GLY A 26 -21.26 -17.74 12.26
N THR A 27 -20.24 -18.39 12.78
CA THR A 27 -20.27 -19.79 13.21
C THR A 27 -19.92 -19.86 14.68
N VAL A 28 -20.73 -20.58 15.46
CA VAL A 28 -20.45 -20.95 16.85
C VAL A 28 -20.17 -22.44 16.89
N ASN A 29 -18.93 -22.82 17.14
CA ASN A 29 -18.48 -24.21 17.11
C ASN A 29 -18.63 -24.85 18.50
N THR A 30 -18.91 -26.16 18.53
CA THR A 30 -19.04 -26.94 19.77
C THR A 30 -17.74 -27.04 20.57
N ASN A 31 -16.58 -26.76 19.94
CA ASN A 31 -15.27 -26.73 20.61
C ASN A 31 -14.99 -25.40 21.34
N GLY A 32 -15.99 -24.55 21.56
CA GLY A 32 -15.83 -23.28 22.28
C GLY A 32 -15.18 -22.18 21.44
N THR A 33 -15.21 -22.27 20.11
CA THR A 33 -14.69 -21.23 19.22
C THR A 33 -15.80 -20.60 18.39
N PHE A 34 -15.62 -19.34 17.99
CA PHE A 34 -16.52 -18.68 17.06
C PHE A 34 -15.77 -17.92 15.97
N GLN A 35 -16.45 -17.72 14.84
CA GLN A 35 -16.00 -16.87 13.74
C GLN A 35 -17.14 -15.99 13.27
N PHE A 36 -16.87 -14.73 13.00
CA PHE A 36 -17.84 -13.79 12.45
C PHE A 36 -17.19 -13.06 11.28
N ASP A 37 -17.88 -13.01 10.13
CA ASP A 37 -17.40 -12.27 8.98
C ASP A 37 -17.76 -10.78 9.13
N ALA A 38 -16.77 -9.96 9.48
CA ALA A 38 -16.90 -8.51 9.62
C ALA A 38 -16.67 -7.74 8.31
N THR A 39 -16.50 -8.43 7.17
CA THR A 39 -16.23 -7.79 5.88
C THR A 39 -17.34 -6.82 5.53
N GLY A 40 -16.94 -5.56 5.26
CA GLY A 40 -17.85 -4.45 4.94
C GLY A 40 -18.73 -3.94 6.10
N LYS A 41 -18.50 -4.39 7.34
CA LYS A 41 -19.33 -4.03 8.52
C LYS A 41 -18.64 -3.06 9.48
N ILE A 42 -17.31 -3.19 9.64
CA ILE A 42 -16.48 -2.27 10.43
C ILE A 42 -15.80 -1.33 9.45
N HIS A 43 -16.09 -0.03 9.51
CA HIS A 43 -15.68 0.90 8.46
C HIS A 43 -14.44 1.70 8.86
N ASN A 44 -14.33 2.07 10.13
CA ASN A 44 -13.18 2.78 10.65
C ASN A 44 -12.81 2.28 12.06
N SER A 45 -11.57 2.51 12.47
CA SER A 45 -11.07 2.06 13.78
C SER A 45 -11.57 2.89 14.97
N TYR A 46 -12.28 3.98 14.72
CA TYR A 46 -12.96 4.75 15.76
C TYR A 46 -14.37 4.23 16.06
N ASP A 47 -14.89 3.32 15.22
CA ASP A 47 -16.14 2.62 15.49
C ASP A 47 -16.00 1.83 16.79
N LYS A 48 -17.01 1.91 17.67
CA LYS A 48 -17.07 1.02 18.83
C LYS A 48 -17.69 -0.28 18.39
N VAL A 49 -16.89 -1.33 18.37
CA VAL A 49 -17.30 -2.67 17.93
C VAL A 49 -17.46 -3.57 19.14
N THR A 50 -18.62 -4.22 19.25
CA THR A 50 -18.96 -5.12 20.34
C THR A 50 -19.38 -6.47 19.78
N VAL A 51 -18.85 -7.55 20.36
CA VAL A 51 -19.33 -8.92 20.15
C VAL A 51 -20.27 -9.24 21.29
N GLU A 52 -21.52 -9.58 20.96
CA GLU A 52 -22.53 -9.99 21.92
C GLU A 52 -22.83 -11.49 21.76
N ALA A 53 -22.86 -12.20 22.88
CA ALA A 53 -23.13 -13.63 22.93
C ALA A 53 -24.53 -13.90 23.50
N TYR A 54 -25.27 -14.78 22.85
CA TYR A 54 -26.64 -15.14 23.20
C TYR A 54 -26.76 -16.67 23.39
N ASN A 55 -27.57 -17.09 24.36
CA ASN A 55 -27.89 -18.50 24.57
C ASN A 55 -29.09 -18.96 23.71
N ALA A 56 -29.50 -20.23 23.87
CA ALA A 56 -30.59 -20.83 23.10
C ALA A 56 -31.98 -20.20 23.33
N ALA A 57 -32.13 -19.38 24.37
CA ALA A 57 -33.37 -18.68 24.71
C ALA A 57 -33.33 -17.20 24.28
N ASP A 58 -32.42 -16.83 23.37
CA ASP A 58 -32.18 -15.46 22.88
C ASP A 58 -31.84 -14.46 23.99
N LYS A 59 -31.37 -14.93 25.15
CA LYS A 59 -30.88 -14.07 26.21
C LYS A 59 -29.42 -13.73 25.98
N LYS A 60 -29.06 -12.45 26.01
CA LYS A 60 -27.67 -12.00 26.02
C LYS A 60 -26.98 -12.49 27.30
N VAL A 61 -25.92 -13.27 27.16
CA VAL A 61 -25.16 -13.87 28.26
C VAL A 61 -23.80 -13.21 28.48
N ASP A 62 -23.19 -12.62 27.45
CA ASP A 62 -21.97 -11.82 27.57
C ASP A 62 -21.87 -10.78 26.44
N SER A 63 -21.00 -9.80 26.63
CA SER A 63 -20.70 -8.75 25.67
C SER A 63 -19.27 -8.25 25.85
N LYS A 64 -18.49 -8.21 24.77
CA LYS A 64 -17.10 -7.74 24.78
C LYS A 64 -16.82 -6.74 23.67
N VAL A 65 -16.19 -5.63 24.03
CA VAL A 65 -15.66 -4.67 23.07
C VAL A 65 -14.47 -5.31 22.35
N VAL A 66 -14.45 -5.18 21.03
CA VAL A 66 -13.33 -5.58 20.18
C VAL A 66 -12.36 -4.41 20.10
N SER A 67 -11.11 -4.62 20.52
CA SER A 67 -10.04 -3.64 20.32
C SER A 67 -9.74 -3.50 18.83
N LEU A 68 -10.08 -2.35 18.24
CA LEU A 68 -9.70 -2.02 16.88
C LEU A 68 -8.33 -1.35 16.88
N ILE A 69 -7.46 -1.80 15.97
CA ILE A 69 -6.19 -1.12 15.70
C ILE A 69 -6.38 -0.27 14.45
N ASN A 70 -6.11 1.02 14.54
CA ASN A 70 -6.15 1.91 13.38
C ASN A 70 -4.96 1.60 12.47
N GLY A 71 -5.25 1.10 11.27
CA GLY A 71 -4.24 0.95 10.22
C GLY A 71 -4.01 2.24 9.41
N ASP A 72 -4.96 3.18 9.44
CA ASP A 72 -4.85 4.45 8.75
C ASP A 72 -3.71 5.29 9.36
N GLY A 73 -3.04 6.12 8.56
CA GLY A 73 -1.82 6.82 8.99
C GLY A 73 -0.54 5.97 9.00
N ALA A 74 -0.63 4.63 8.93
CA ALA A 74 0.53 3.74 9.01
C ALA A 74 0.86 3.13 7.64
N GLY A 75 2.03 3.45 7.11
CA GLY A 75 2.56 2.88 5.86
C GLY A 75 3.75 3.69 5.36
N SER A 76 4.50 3.12 4.42
CA SER A 76 5.66 3.77 3.83
C SER A 76 5.89 3.32 2.41
N ILE A 77 6.63 4.14 1.67
CA ILE A 77 7.07 3.85 0.32
C ILE A 77 8.59 4.02 0.20
N THR A 78 9.18 3.34 -0.77
CA THR A 78 10.52 3.63 -1.27
C THR A 78 10.46 3.92 -2.75
N THR A 79 11.50 4.52 -3.30
CA THR A 79 11.60 4.80 -4.74
C THR A 79 12.98 4.41 -5.24
N ASP A 80 13.01 3.75 -6.39
CA ASP A 80 14.23 3.49 -7.13
C ASP A 80 14.67 4.74 -7.90
N ASP A 81 15.92 4.75 -8.38
CA ASP A 81 16.40 5.81 -9.27
C ASP A 81 15.61 5.80 -10.59
N TYR A 82 15.22 6.99 -11.07
CA TYR A 82 14.58 7.15 -12.37
C TYR A 82 15.60 7.60 -13.41
N ILE A 83 15.87 6.75 -14.42
CA ILE A 83 16.84 7.05 -15.48
C ILE A 83 16.12 7.80 -16.61
N LEU A 84 16.41 9.09 -16.74
CA LEU A 84 15.81 9.96 -17.75
C LEU A 84 16.10 9.44 -19.16
N GLY A 85 15.07 9.24 -19.97
CA GLY A 85 15.19 8.73 -21.35
C GLY A 85 15.17 7.20 -21.47
N GLN A 86 15.22 6.45 -20.36
CA GLN A 86 15.13 4.99 -20.34
C GLN A 86 13.96 4.49 -19.51
N SER A 87 13.86 4.94 -18.25
CA SER A 87 12.76 4.57 -17.36
C SER A 87 11.44 5.06 -17.92
N ARG A 88 10.42 4.19 -17.90
CA ARG A 88 9.03 4.57 -18.23
C ARG A 88 8.20 4.85 -16.98
N TYR A 89 8.55 4.18 -15.89
CA TYR A 89 7.85 4.19 -14.62
C TYR A 89 8.81 4.58 -13.50
N ILE A 90 8.27 5.22 -12.47
CA ILE A 90 8.87 5.25 -11.14
C ILE A 90 8.47 3.95 -10.47
N GLU A 91 9.46 3.21 -10.00
CA GLU A 91 9.28 1.93 -9.29
C GLU A 91 9.77 2.05 -7.85
N GLY A 92 9.38 1.09 -7.02
CA GLY A 92 9.77 1.02 -5.62
C GLY A 92 8.94 0.01 -4.84
N ALA A 93 9.10 0.02 -3.52
CA ALA A 93 8.37 -0.84 -2.60
C ALA A 93 7.31 -0.05 -1.82
N VAL A 94 6.26 -0.75 -1.39
CA VAL A 94 5.22 -0.22 -0.51
C VAL A 94 4.99 -1.16 0.66
N SER A 95 4.81 -0.61 1.86
CA SER A 95 4.50 -1.36 3.07
C SER A 95 3.42 -0.68 3.91
N GLY A 96 2.72 -1.46 4.74
CA GLY A 96 1.60 -0.96 5.53
C GLY A 96 0.38 -0.58 4.68
N ASN A 97 -0.44 0.33 5.21
CA ASN A 97 -1.77 0.63 4.69
C ASN A 97 -1.79 1.82 3.71
N VAL A 98 -0.86 1.81 2.75
CA VAL A 98 -0.90 2.75 1.63
C VAL A 98 -1.99 2.31 0.65
N SER A 99 -2.93 3.21 0.37
CA SER A 99 -4.05 2.93 -0.55
C SER A 99 -3.88 3.59 -1.91
N ARG A 100 -3.12 4.69 -1.97
CA ARG A 100 -3.03 5.53 -3.16
C ARG A 100 -1.70 6.28 -3.18
N ILE A 101 -1.22 6.57 -4.38
CA ILE A 101 -0.06 7.44 -4.62
C ILE A 101 -0.40 8.61 -5.54
N ARG A 102 0.40 9.67 -5.45
CA ARG A 102 0.45 10.81 -6.37
C ARG A 102 1.88 11.11 -6.71
N LEU A 103 2.11 11.55 -7.94
CA LEU A 103 3.41 12.04 -8.37
C LEU A 103 3.36 13.57 -8.45
N GLN A 104 4.31 14.24 -7.84
CA GLN A 104 4.53 15.67 -8.01
C GLN A 104 5.80 15.88 -8.82
N VAL A 105 5.73 16.66 -9.90
CA VAL A 105 6.88 17.08 -10.70
C VAL A 105 6.86 18.60 -10.84
N ASP A 106 7.89 19.27 -10.32
CA ASP A 106 8.04 20.74 -10.35
C ASP A 106 6.78 21.48 -9.88
N GLY A 107 6.14 20.97 -8.83
CA GLY A 107 4.92 21.54 -8.26
C GLY A 107 3.61 21.00 -8.86
N THR A 108 3.64 20.39 -10.04
CA THR A 108 2.45 19.83 -10.70
C THR A 108 2.14 18.44 -10.16
N GLU A 109 0.91 18.20 -9.69
CA GLU A 109 0.46 16.90 -9.21
C GLU A 109 -0.19 16.07 -10.33
N TYR A 110 0.14 14.78 -10.37
CA TYR A 110 -0.40 13.78 -11.28
C TYR A 110 -1.04 12.63 -10.50
N ALA A 111 -2.25 12.28 -10.89
CA ALA A 111 -2.93 11.07 -10.42
C ALA A 111 -2.53 9.85 -11.25
N GLY A 112 -2.57 8.67 -10.61
CA GLY A 112 -2.33 7.38 -11.26
C GLY A 112 -1.46 6.46 -10.40
N GLY A 113 -0.74 5.59 -11.08
CA GLY A 113 0.12 4.58 -10.49
C GLY A 113 -0.63 3.36 -9.95
N SER A 114 0.12 2.28 -9.69
CA SER A 114 -0.36 1.00 -9.20
C SER A 114 0.39 0.59 -7.94
N LEU A 115 -0.32 -0.06 -7.02
CA LEU A 115 0.19 -0.66 -5.80
C LEU A 115 -0.16 -2.14 -5.81
N THR A 116 0.71 -2.98 -6.38
CA THR A 116 0.43 -4.40 -6.62
C THR A 116 1.55 -5.25 -6.06
N ASN A 117 1.22 -6.29 -5.28
CA ASN A 117 2.19 -7.23 -4.71
C ASN A 117 3.34 -6.54 -3.94
N GLY A 118 3.04 -5.50 -3.16
CA GLY A 118 4.04 -4.76 -2.39
C GLY A 118 4.98 -3.89 -3.23
N ARG A 119 4.63 -3.63 -4.49
CA ARG A 119 5.41 -2.80 -5.43
C ARG A 119 4.63 -1.59 -5.93
N ILE A 120 5.38 -0.55 -6.24
CA ILE A 120 4.91 0.69 -6.87
C ILE A 120 5.24 0.64 -8.36
N SER A 121 4.32 1.11 -9.19
CA SER A 121 4.61 1.49 -10.58
C SER A 121 3.84 2.73 -10.95
N PHE A 122 4.52 3.83 -11.30
CA PHE A 122 3.88 5.09 -11.70
C PHE A 122 4.44 5.58 -13.03
N TYR A 123 3.62 5.68 -14.07
CA TYR A 123 4.07 6.11 -15.40
C TYR A 123 4.51 7.59 -15.40
N ALA A 124 5.78 7.83 -15.71
CA ALA A 124 6.43 9.14 -15.57
C ALA A 124 7.23 9.60 -16.80
N MET A 125 7.31 8.79 -17.86
CA MET A 125 8.09 9.09 -19.08
C MET A 125 7.74 10.44 -19.72
N ASP A 126 6.46 10.79 -19.68
CA ASP A 126 5.92 12.03 -20.22
C ASP A 126 5.92 13.21 -19.22
N LYS A 127 6.22 12.94 -17.95
CA LYS A 127 6.13 13.89 -16.83
C LYS A 127 7.49 14.41 -16.40
N ILE A 128 8.51 13.56 -16.36
CA ILE A 128 9.87 13.92 -15.97
C ILE A 128 10.69 14.19 -17.23
N ARG A 129 11.08 15.44 -17.45
CA ARG A 129 11.75 15.89 -18.69
C ARG A 129 13.22 16.27 -18.51
N THR A 130 13.64 16.54 -17.28
CA THR A 130 15.02 16.95 -16.97
C THR A 130 15.52 16.24 -15.72
N THR A 131 16.84 16.16 -15.57
CA THR A 131 17.48 15.63 -14.36
C THR A 131 17.40 16.58 -13.16
N THR A 132 17.05 17.84 -13.39
CA THR A 132 16.91 18.87 -12.35
C THR A 132 15.48 19.02 -11.84
N ALA A 133 14.52 18.30 -12.45
CA ALA A 133 13.13 18.31 -12.02
C ALA A 133 13.00 17.87 -10.56
N LYS A 134 12.17 18.57 -9.79
CA LYS A 134 11.81 18.19 -8.43
C LYS A 134 10.72 17.13 -8.50
N VAL A 135 11.08 15.88 -8.27
CA VAL A 135 10.18 14.73 -8.37
C VAL A 135 9.92 14.13 -6.99
N ILE A 136 8.65 14.12 -6.57
CA ILE A 136 8.24 13.61 -5.26
C ILE A 136 7.09 12.62 -5.47
N LEU A 137 7.23 11.41 -4.94
CA LEU A 137 6.12 10.46 -4.85
C LEU A 137 5.49 10.56 -3.46
N VAL A 138 4.17 10.73 -3.41
CA VAL A 138 3.42 10.93 -2.16
C VAL A 138 2.45 9.77 -1.95
N ALA A 139 2.49 9.18 -0.76
CA ALA A 139 1.64 8.07 -0.35
C ALA A 139 0.48 8.54 0.53
N TYR A 140 -0.70 7.96 0.32
CA TYR A 140 -1.92 8.27 1.04
C TYR A 140 -2.59 7.01 1.58
N ASP A 141 -3.15 7.09 2.79
CA ASP A 141 -4.06 6.06 3.31
C ASP A 141 -5.45 6.15 2.64
N ARG A 142 -6.34 5.19 2.96
CA ARG A 142 -7.69 5.12 2.37
C ARG A 142 -8.60 6.30 2.73
N ARG A 143 -8.26 7.05 3.79
CA ARG A 143 -8.98 8.26 4.21
C ARG A 143 -8.48 9.50 3.48
N GLY A 144 -7.40 9.37 2.69
CA GLY A 144 -6.79 10.47 1.96
C GLY A 144 -5.80 11.27 2.79
N ASN A 145 -5.39 10.79 3.97
CA ASN A 145 -4.30 11.42 4.70
C ASN A 145 -2.99 11.13 3.98
N LYS A 146 -2.12 12.13 3.89
CA LYS A 146 -0.73 11.93 3.47
C LYS A 146 0.01 11.22 4.59
N ILE A 147 0.60 10.07 4.28
CA ILE A 147 1.26 9.21 5.28
C ILE A 147 2.76 9.07 5.07
N ASP A 148 3.23 9.24 3.83
CA ASP A 148 4.66 9.26 3.50
C ASP A 148 4.92 10.05 2.21
N GLN A 149 6.16 10.49 2.00
CA GLN A 149 6.62 11.08 0.75
C GLN A 149 8.10 10.77 0.52
N GLN A 150 8.47 10.51 -0.73
CA GLN A 150 9.84 10.21 -1.11
C GLN A 150 10.27 11.04 -2.32
N ASN A 151 11.48 11.57 -2.25
CA ASN A 151 12.11 12.21 -3.40
C ASN A 151 12.59 11.12 -4.36
N VAL A 152 12.18 11.22 -5.62
CA VAL A 152 12.65 10.31 -6.66
C VAL A 152 13.93 10.89 -7.26
N LYS A 153 15.03 10.16 -7.13
CA LYS A 153 16.31 10.59 -7.68
C LYS A 153 16.32 10.37 -9.19
N VAL A 154 16.33 11.46 -9.95
CA VAL A 154 16.42 11.43 -11.41
C VAL A 154 17.89 11.42 -11.83
N ARG A 155 18.29 10.45 -12.64
CA ARG A 155 19.65 10.35 -13.19
C ARG A 155 19.62 10.48 -14.71
N PRO A 156 20.67 11.05 -15.33
CA PRO A 156 20.79 11.03 -16.79
C PRO A 156 20.95 9.59 -17.28
N LEU A 157 20.55 9.34 -18.52
CA LEU A 157 20.99 8.14 -19.23
C LEU A 157 22.51 8.17 -19.36
N HIS A 158 23.20 7.14 -18.87
CA HIS A 158 24.62 7.00 -19.15
C HIS A 158 24.78 6.63 -20.62
N THR A 159 25.40 7.52 -21.39
CA THR A 159 25.83 7.25 -22.76
C THR A 159 27.35 7.17 -22.80
N GLY A 160 27.90 6.19 -23.51
CA GLY A 160 29.33 6.06 -23.78
C GLY A 160 29.62 6.21 -25.27
N SER A 161 30.84 6.64 -25.60
CA SER A 161 31.35 6.69 -26.97
C SER A 161 32.74 6.06 -27.00
N VAL A 162 33.08 5.37 -28.09
CA VAL A 162 34.43 4.85 -28.33
C VAL A 162 34.95 5.46 -29.63
N ALA A 163 36.20 5.92 -29.62
CA ALA A 163 36.89 6.45 -30.78
C ALA A 163 38.16 5.63 -31.02
N PRO A 164 38.12 4.60 -31.89
CA PRO A 164 39.33 3.87 -32.22
C PRO A 164 40.28 4.74 -33.05
N ASN A 165 41.58 4.57 -32.84
CA ASN A 165 42.60 5.10 -33.74
C ASN A 165 42.57 4.33 -35.07
N GLU A 166 43.13 4.92 -36.13
CA GLU A 166 43.34 4.21 -37.40
C GLU A 166 44.21 2.96 -37.17
N PHE A 167 43.88 1.86 -37.85
CA PHE A 167 44.60 0.60 -37.77
C PHE A 167 45.34 0.33 -39.08
N VAL A 168 46.67 0.22 -39.01
CA VAL A 168 47.53 -0.04 -40.17
C VAL A 168 47.77 -1.54 -40.32
N LEU A 169 47.23 -2.11 -41.40
CA LEU A 169 47.32 -3.53 -41.69
C LEU A 169 48.77 -4.00 -41.81
N TYR A 170 49.08 -5.12 -41.15
CA TYR A 170 50.42 -5.76 -41.06
C TYR A 170 51.48 -5.01 -40.24
N GLN A 171 51.15 -3.85 -39.66
CA GLN A 171 52.05 -3.13 -38.77
C GLN A 171 51.51 -3.12 -37.33
N ASP A 172 50.21 -2.88 -37.17
CA ASP A 172 49.59 -2.84 -35.86
C ASP A 172 49.17 -4.24 -35.40
N SER A 173 49.42 -4.50 -34.11
CA SER A 173 49.00 -5.74 -33.44
C SER A 173 47.73 -5.58 -32.60
N TYR A 174 47.32 -4.34 -32.31
CA TYR A 174 46.19 -4.04 -31.43
C TYR A 174 45.36 -2.86 -31.96
N VAL A 175 44.03 -2.97 -31.85
CA VAL A 175 43.14 -1.82 -31.99
C VAL A 175 43.24 -1.00 -30.71
N THR A 176 43.65 0.27 -30.82
CA THR A 176 43.75 1.21 -29.72
C THR A 176 42.74 2.35 -29.90
N GLY A 177 42.47 3.11 -28.85
CA GLY A 177 41.61 4.30 -28.90
C GLY A 177 41.99 5.25 -27.76
N ASN A 178 41.50 6.49 -27.82
CA ASN A 178 41.67 7.51 -26.78
C ASN A 178 40.35 7.78 -26.05
#